data_AF-A0A484KUG7-F1
#
_entry.id   AF-A0A484KUG7-F1
#
_cell.length_a   1.000
_cell.length_b   1.000
_cell.length_c   1.000
_cell.angle_alpha   90.00
_cell.angle_beta   90.00
_cell.angle_gamma   90.00
#
_symmetry.space_group_name_H-M   'P 1'
#
loop_
_entity.id
_entity.type
_entity.pdbx_description
1 polymer ?
#
loop_
_entity_poly.entity_id
_entity_poly.type
_entity_poly.pdbx_seq_one_letter_code
_entity_poly.pdbx_strand_id
1 'polypeptide(L)'
;MSVWSIYVSDVGYTYSSFHFLSVVISRNAIEKKRKQTPSNLPDGCGWGDHIQLLQIYELWDQNDYSTEWCNENNLQVRGMMFVKNVRKQLTQIMQKITKESLVGQTSRRHKQSQQDYKNLRKALCAGYANQLAERMIHHNGYRTIGFKPQLVQVHPSSVMKGDDDGMLPNYVVYHELISTTRPYMRNVCAVEMPWVIPVLERLEKLNVKKLSGGIFHQNEERIQEINSNLEKKDAAAHEVSPEELGSRIEAARARFLARKAQK
;
A
#
# COMPACT_ATOMS: atom_id res chain seq x y z
N MET A 1 -37.40 0.55 7.37
CA MET A 1 -35.98 0.89 7.57
C MET A 1 -35.21 0.38 6.36
N SER A 2 -34.64 1.31 5.62
CA SER A 2 -34.37 1.24 4.19
C SER A 2 -33.17 0.35 3.83
N VAL A 3 -33.24 -0.22 2.62
CA VAL A 3 -32.28 -1.05 1.85
C VAL A 3 -30.82 -0.54 1.82
N TRP A 4 -30.56 0.61 2.42
CA TRP A 4 -29.27 1.28 2.53
C TRP A 4 -28.35 0.70 3.63
N SER A 5 -28.90 -0.03 4.61
CA SER A 5 -28.08 -0.61 5.69
C SER A 5 -27.28 -1.84 5.25
N ILE A 6 -27.69 -2.51 4.18
CA ILE A 6 -27.09 -3.76 3.71
C ILE A 6 -25.84 -3.48 2.85
N TYR A 7 -25.83 -2.40 2.05
CA TYR A 7 -24.66 -2.06 1.23
C TYR A 7 -23.47 -1.50 2.02
N VAL A 8 -23.70 -0.86 3.17
CA VAL A 8 -22.62 -0.41 4.07
C VAL A 8 -21.97 -1.60 4.78
N SER A 9 -22.69 -2.72 4.90
CA SER A 9 -22.20 -3.98 5.48
C SER A 9 -21.38 -4.81 4.48
N ASP A 10 -21.61 -4.62 3.18
CA ASP A 10 -20.93 -5.30 2.07
C ASP A 10 -19.47 -4.81 1.86
N VAL A 11 -19.16 -3.64 2.41
CA VAL A 11 -17.88 -2.94 2.21
C VAL A 11 -16.79 -3.38 3.19
N GLY A 12 -17.15 -3.90 4.36
CA GLY A 12 -16.21 -4.16 5.46
C GLY A 12 -15.30 -5.39 5.27
N TYR A 13 -15.65 -6.33 4.39
CA TYR A 13 -14.99 -7.64 4.35
C TYR A 13 -14.30 -7.97 3.01
N THR A 14 -14.36 -7.04 2.04
CA THR A 14 -13.46 -7.03 0.86
C THR A 14 -11.97 -7.02 1.29
N TYR A 15 -11.70 -6.56 2.51
CA TYR A 15 -10.42 -6.57 3.21
C TYR A 15 -9.64 -7.90 3.16
N SER A 16 -10.32 -9.04 3.32
CA SER A 16 -9.64 -10.35 3.35
C SER A 16 -9.39 -10.89 1.95
N SER A 17 -10.28 -10.62 0.99
CA SER A 17 -10.09 -11.02 -0.42
C SER A 17 -8.95 -10.28 -1.11
N PHE A 18 -8.77 -8.98 -0.85
CA PHE A 18 -7.76 -8.16 -1.55
C PHE A 18 -6.34 -8.36 -1.04
N HIS A 19 -6.15 -8.66 0.26
CA HIS A 19 -4.82 -8.98 0.79
C HIS A 19 -4.21 -10.21 0.11
N PHE A 20 -5.03 -11.21 -0.19
CA PHE A 20 -4.54 -12.41 -0.86
C PHE A 20 -4.53 -12.31 -2.39
N LEU A 21 -5.39 -11.49 -3.00
CA LEU A 21 -5.32 -11.19 -4.44
C LEU A 21 -4.01 -10.45 -4.81
N SER A 22 -3.53 -9.57 -3.90
CA SER A 22 -2.19 -8.93 -3.95
C SER A 22 -1.05 -9.94 -3.95
N VAL A 23 -1.09 -10.88 -2.99
CA VAL A 23 -0.05 -11.90 -2.79
C VAL A 23 -0.05 -12.93 -3.92
N VAL A 24 -1.22 -13.23 -4.50
CA VAL A 24 -1.40 -14.23 -5.56
C VAL A 24 -1.06 -13.71 -6.95
N ILE A 25 -1.27 -12.42 -7.23
CA ILE A 25 -0.84 -11.76 -8.47
C ILE A 25 0.47 -11.00 -8.19
N SER A 26 1.34 -11.60 -7.37
CA SER A 26 2.76 -11.25 -7.42
C SER A 26 3.27 -11.68 -8.79
N ARG A 27 3.38 -10.70 -9.70
CA ARG A 27 4.38 -10.74 -10.76
C ARG A 27 5.70 -11.00 -10.05
N ASN A 28 6.17 -12.24 -10.07
CA ASN A 28 7.59 -12.54 -9.92
C ASN A 28 8.27 -11.85 -11.10
N ALA A 29 8.50 -10.55 -10.97
CA ALA A 29 9.47 -9.81 -11.75
C ALA A 29 10.85 -10.28 -11.26
N ILE A 30 11.15 -11.55 -11.54
CA ILE A 30 12.52 -11.97 -11.73
C ILE A 30 12.97 -11.22 -12.97
N GLU A 31 13.86 -10.27 -12.74
CA GLU A 31 14.76 -9.62 -13.67
C GLU A 31 15.00 -10.42 -14.95
N LYS A 32 14.14 -10.27 -15.96
CA LYS A 32 14.53 -10.51 -17.34
C LYS A 32 13.97 -9.39 -18.18
N LYS A 33 14.88 -8.52 -18.63
CA LYS A 33 14.75 -7.75 -19.87
C LYS A 33 14.28 -8.71 -20.98
N ARG A 34 12.97 -8.88 -21.13
CA ARG A 34 12.36 -9.55 -22.27
C ARG A 34 11.08 -8.81 -22.59
N LYS A 35 11.05 -8.33 -23.84
CA LYS A 35 9.95 -7.67 -24.53
C LYS A 35 8.61 -8.17 -23.98
N GLN A 36 7.87 -7.32 -23.27
CA GLN A 36 6.51 -7.62 -22.84
C GLN A 36 5.67 -7.84 -24.11
N THR A 37 5.33 -9.08 -24.38
CA THR A 37 4.19 -9.39 -25.26
C THR A 37 2.97 -8.68 -24.65
N PRO A 38 2.17 -7.93 -25.43
CA PRO A 38 0.98 -7.29 -24.89
C PRO A 38 0.09 -8.39 -24.30
N SER A 39 -0.02 -8.43 -22.98
CA SER A 39 -0.95 -9.33 -22.33
C SER A 39 -2.36 -8.88 -22.68
N ASN A 40 -3.21 -9.78 -23.17
CA ASN A 40 -4.65 -9.53 -23.38
C ASN A 40 -5.41 -9.28 -22.06
N LEU A 41 -4.69 -9.15 -20.95
CA LEU A 41 -5.25 -8.86 -19.65
C LEU A 41 -5.77 -7.41 -19.60
N PRO A 42 -6.87 -7.18 -18.88
CA PRO A 42 -7.47 -5.86 -18.72
C PRO A 42 -6.50 -4.94 -17.97
N ASP A 43 -6.59 -3.62 -18.18
CA ASP A 43 -5.68 -2.64 -17.59
C ASP A 43 -6.26 -1.86 -16.40
N GLY A 44 -7.40 -2.31 -15.86
CA GLY A 44 -8.10 -1.63 -14.76
C GLY A 44 -8.88 -0.38 -15.19
N CYS A 45 -9.00 -0.11 -16.51
CA CYS A 45 -9.69 1.05 -17.06
C CYS A 45 -9.19 2.40 -16.51
N GLY A 46 -7.90 2.49 -16.18
CA GLY A 46 -7.30 3.68 -15.57
C GLY A 46 -7.65 3.91 -14.10
N TRP A 47 -8.46 3.03 -13.49
CA TRP A 47 -8.87 3.18 -12.09
C TRP A 47 -7.88 2.58 -11.09
N GLY A 48 -7.01 1.68 -11.54
CA GLY A 48 -5.89 1.15 -10.76
C GLY A 48 -5.89 -0.37 -10.60
N ASP A 49 -4.92 -0.85 -9.84
CA ASP A 49 -4.57 -2.26 -9.72
C ASP A 49 -5.73 -3.10 -9.17
N HIS A 50 -6.43 -2.60 -8.14
CA HIS A 50 -7.56 -3.33 -7.54
C HIS A 50 -8.68 -3.65 -8.55
N ILE A 51 -8.94 -2.73 -9.48
CA ILE A 51 -9.94 -2.92 -10.54
C ILE A 51 -9.43 -3.91 -11.58
N GLN A 52 -8.15 -3.81 -11.97
CA GLN A 52 -7.54 -4.80 -12.85
C GLN A 52 -7.65 -6.22 -12.26
N LEU A 53 -7.31 -6.41 -10.99
CA LEU A 53 -7.36 -7.72 -10.34
C LEU A 53 -8.79 -8.30 -10.33
N LEU A 54 -9.80 -7.45 -10.12
CA LEU A 54 -11.21 -7.84 -10.22
C LEU A 54 -11.56 -8.27 -11.65
N GLN A 55 -11.19 -7.48 -12.65
CA GLN A 55 -11.47 -7.78 -14.07
C GLN A 55 -10.79 -9.09 -14.51
N ILE A 56 -9.58 -9.37 -14.04
CA ILE A 56 -8.89 -10.65 -14.30
C ILE A 56 -9.70 -11.81 -13.70
N TYR A 57 -10.19 -11.67 -12.46
CA TYR A 57 -11.02 -12.69 -11.83
C TYR A 57 -12.35 -12.90 -12.58
N GLU A 58 -13.01 -11.83 -13.00
CA GLU A 58 -14.26 -11.87 -13.77
C GLU A 58 -14.06 -12.57 -15.13
N LEU A 59 -12.96 -12.29 -15.83
CA LEU A 59 -12.63 -12.99 -17.07
C LEU A 59 -12.35 -14.47 -16.82
N TRP A 60 -11.67 -14.81 -15.74
CA TRP A 60 -11.43 -16.21 -15.39
C TRP A 60 -12.71 -16.97 -15.05
N ASP A 61 -13.66 -16.34 -14.35
CA ASP A 61 -15.00 -16.87 -14.08
C ASP A 61 -15.81 -17.07 -15.37
N GLN A 62 -15.72 -16.13 -16.32
CA GLN A 62 -16.34 -16.27 -17.65
C GLN A 62 -15.74 -17.40 -18.50
N ASN A 63 -14.49 -17.78 -18.24
CA ASN A 63 -13.80 -18.91 -18.86
C ASN A 63 -13.90 -20.19 -18.00
N ASP A 64 -14.98 -20.32 -17.22
CA ASP A 64 -15.31 -21.49 -16.39
C ASP A 64 -14.18 -21.92 -15.44
N TYR A 65 -13.39 -20.97 -14.97
CA TYR A 65 -12.22 -21.23 -14.12
C TYR A 65 -11.14 -22.11 -14.77
N SER A 66 -10.99 -22.05 -16.09
CA SER A 66 -10.01 -22.83 -16.86
C SER A 66 -8.56 -22.62 -16.37
N THR A 67 -7.83 -23.73 -16.24
CA THR A 67 -6.39 -23.70 -15.90
C THR A 67 -5.53 -23.36 -17.10
N GLU A 68 -5.98 -23.76 -18.29
CA GLU A 68 -5.38 -23.43 -19.58
C GLU A 68 -5.40 -21.92 -19.81
N TRP A 69 -6.55 -21.27 -19.57
CA TRP A 69 -6.67 -19.81 -19.65
C TRP A 69 -5.68 -19.09 -18.72
N CYS A 70 -5.47 -19.61 -17.51
CA CYS A 70 -4.47 -19.06 -16.59
C CYS A 70 -3.05 -19.18 -17.16
N ASN A 71 -2.70 -20.34 -17.72
CA ASN A 71 -1.39 -20.58 -18.31
C ASN A 71 -1.14 -19.68 -19.52
N GLU A 72 -2.13 -19.53 -20.41
CA GLU A 72 -2.09 -18.65 -21.59
C GLU A 72 -1.87 -17.18 -21.20
N ASN A 73 -2.47 -16.75 -20.08
CA ASN A 73 -2.36 -15.39 -19.57
C ASN A 73 -1.23 -15.20 -18.54
N ASN A 74 -0.36 -16.20 -18.34
CA ASN A 74 0.75 -16.19 -17.39
C ASN A 74 0.32 -15.90 -15.93
N LEU A 75 -0.84 -16.43 -15.53
CA LEU A 75 -1.38 -16.32 -14.18
C LEU A 75 -1.06 -17.56 -13.36
N GLN A 76 -0.84 -17.37 -12.05
CA GLN A 76 -0.55 -18.48 -11.15
C GLN A 76 -1.83 -19.24 -10.80
N VAL A 77 -2.02 -20.42 -11.41
CA VAL A 77 -3.21 -21.30 -11.20
C VAL A 77 -3.51 -21.52 -9.71
N ARG A 78 -2.49 -21.87 -8.91
CA ARG A 78 -2.66 -22.12 -7.47
C ARG A 78 -3.25 -20.92 -6.75
N GLY A 79 -2.80 -19.73 -7.09
CA GLY A 79 -3.28 -18.52 -6.48
C GLY A 79 -4.70 -18.17 -6.93
N MET A 80 -5.01 -18.30 -8.22
CA MET A 80 -6.39 -18.10 -8.73
C MET A 80 -7.39 -19.03 -8.05
N MET A 81 -7.04 -20.32 -7.89
CA MET A 81 -7.85 -21.29 -7.15
C MET A 81 -8.03 -20.91 -5.68
N PHE A 82 -6.97 -20.41 -5.03
CA PHE A 82 -7.07 -19.90 -3.66
C PHE A 82 -8.05 -18.74 -3.54
N VAL A 83 -7.98 -17.76 -4.45
CA VAL A 83 -8.90 -16.61 -4.51
C VAL A 83 -10.35 -17.06 -4.65
N LYS A 84 -10.62 -18.03 -5.53
CA LYS A 84 -11.96 -18.62 -5.68
C LYS A 84 -12.49 -19.20 -4.36
N ASN A 85 -11.63 -19.93 -3.65
CA ASN A 85 -11.98 -20.52 -2.36
C ASN A 85 -12.25 -19.45 -1.29
N VAL A 86 -11.41 -18.41 -1.21
CA VAL A 86 -11.61 -17.28 -0.28
C VAL A 86 -12.91 -16.56 -0.58
N ARG A 87 -13.20 -16.24 -1.85
CA ARG A 87 -14.46 -15.60 -2.24
C ARG A 87 -15.65 -16.46 -1.81
N LYS A 88 -15.61 -17.77 -2.07
CA LYS A 88 -16.67 -18.71 -1.65
C LYS A 88 -16.88 -18.68 -0.13
N GLN A 89 -15.80 -18.70 0.65
CA GLN A 89 -15.90 -18.64 2.12
C GLN A 89 -16.50 -17.33 2.61
N LEU A 90 -16.06 -16.19 2.08
CA LEU A 90 -16.62 -14.89 2.45
C LEU A 90 -18.10 -14.77 2.09
N THR A 91 -18.50 -15.21 0.90
CA THR A 91 -19.91 -15.26 0.50
C THR A 91 -20.74 -16.10 1.48
N GLN A 92 -20.23 -17.26 1.91
CA GLN A 92 -20.91 -18.12 2.90
C GLN A 92 -21.03 -17.44 4.27
N ILE A 93 -19.99 -16.75 4.72
CA ILE A 93 -20.01 -16.01 6.00
C ILE A 93 -21.04 -14.87 5.92
N MET A 94 -21.07 -14.12 4.83
CA MET A 94 -22.00 -13.02 4.63
C MET A 94 -23.46 -13.49 4.61
N GLN A 95 -23.76 -14.60 3.90
CA GLN A 95 -25.09 -15.20 3.91
C GLN A 95 -25.56 -15.57 5.32
N LYS A 96 -24.66 -16.06 6.17
CA LYS A 96 -24.97 -16.39 7.57
C LYS A 96 -25.26 -15.14 8.41
N ILE A 97 -24.48 -14.07 8.23
CA ILE A 97 -24.62 -12.83 9.00
C ILE A 97 -25.88 -12.07 8.61
N THR A 98 -26.14 -11.92 7.31
CA THR A 98 -27.25 -11.08 6.81
C THR A 98 -28.61 -11.78 6.91
N LYS A 99 -28.65 -13.11 7.15
CA LYS A 99 -29.87 -13.95 7.07
C LYS A 99 -30.62 -13.83 5.74
N GLU A 100 -29.99 -13.24 4.72
CA GLU A 100 -30.50 -13.09 3.38
C GLU A 100 -29.74 -14.02 2.43
N SER A 101 -30.49 -14.70 1.57
CA SER A 101 -29.88 -15.53 0.53
C SER A 101 -29.29 -14.64 -0.56
N LEU A 102 -27.97 -14.38 -0.47
CA LEU A 102 -27.21 -13.70 -1.53
C LEU A 102 -27.09 -14.52 -2.82
N VAL A 103 -27.63 -15.76 -2.83
CA VAL A 103 -27.59 -16.71 -3.96
C VAL A 103 -28.21 -16.14 -5.23
N GLY A 104 -29.13 -15.18 -5.12
CA GLY A 104 -29.76 -14.52 -6.29
C GLY A 104 -28.90 -13.45 -6.97
N GLN A 105 -27.91 -12.88 -6.28
CA GLN A 105 -27.10 -11.78 -6.80
C GLN A 105 -25.80 -12.25 -7.47
N THR A 106 -25.28 -13.42 -7.10
CA THR A 106 -24.08 -14.02 -7.73
C THR A 106 -24.38 -14.76 -9.04
N SER A 107 -25.65 -15.02 -9.32
CA SER A 107 -26.10 -15.93 -10.40
C SER A 107 -26.44 -15.22 -11.72
N ARG A 108 -26.39 -13.89 -11.75
CA ARG A 108 -26.48 -13.15 -13.01
C ARG A 108 -25.05 -12.95 -13.48
N ARG A 109 -24.72 -13.51 -14.65
CA ARG A 109 -23.59 -13.09 -15.50
C ARG A 109 -23.82 -11.61 -15.89
N HIS A 110 -23.81 -10.73 -14.90
CA HIS A 110 -24.11 -9.33 -15.05
C HIS A 110 -22.82 -8.66 -15.47
N LYS A 111 -22.87 -7.93 -16.59
CA LYS A 111 -21.78 -7.06 -17.00
C LYS A 111 -21.63 -6.00 -15.90
N GLN A 112 -20.59 -6.13 -15.10
CA GLN A 112 -20.28 -5.20 -14.01
C GLN A 112 -20.30 -3.77 -14.59
N SER A 113 -21.16 -2.93 -14.04
CA SER A 113 -21.34 -1.57 -14.52
C SER A 113 -20.22 -0.67 -13.98
N GLN A 114 -19.97 0.47 -14.63
CA GLN A 114 -19.07 1.50 -14.08
C GLN A 114 -19.45 1.91 -12.65
N GLN A 115 -20.74 1.77 -12.30
CA GLN A 115 -21.24 2.01 -10.96
C GLN A 115 -20.71 1.01 -9.92
N ASP A 116 -20.51 -0.25 -10.30
CA ASP A 116 -19.98 -1.28 -9.40
C ASP A 116 -18.50 -1.04 -9.08
N TYR A 117 -17.70 -0.64 -10.07
CA TYR A 117 -16.32 -0.20 -9.84
C TYR A 117 -16.27 1.05 -8.95
N LYS A 118 -17.19 2.00 -9.15
CA LYS A 118 -17.31 3.17 -8.26
C LYS A 118 -17.63 2.75 -6.82
N ASN A 119 -18.54 1.80 -6.63
CA ASN A 119 -18.91 1.29 -5.32
C ASN A 119 -17.74 0.56 -4.65
N LEU A 120 -17.00 -0.26 -5.39
CA LEU A 120 -15.79 -0.91 -4.91
C LEU A 120 -14.73 0.12 -4.49
N ARG A 121 -14.50 1.16 -5.29
CA ARG A 121 -13.51 2.21 -4.96
C ARG A 121 -13.89 2.99 -3.71
N LYS A 122 -15.18 3.32 -3.54
CA LYS A 122 -15.71 3.88 -2.30
C LYS A 122 -15.47 2.96 -1.12
N ALA A 123 -15.71 1.66 -1.32
CA ALA A 123 -15.49 0.63 -0.31
C ALA A 123 -14.02 0.57 0.13
N LEU A 124 -13.11 0.56 -0.85
CA LEU A 124 -11.66 0.60 -0.62
C LEU A 124 -11.25 1.88 0.12
N CYS A 125 -11.77 3.04 -0.27
CA CYS A 125 -11.50 4.32 0.39
C CYS A 125 -11.92 4.33 1.86
N ALA A 126 -13.11 3.80 2.16
CA ALA A 126 -13.63 3.74 3.53
C ALA A 126 -12.92 2.65 4.35
N GLY A 127 -12.58 1.54 3.70
CA GLY A 127 -11.84 0.47 4.29
C GLY A 127 -10.45 0.94 4.65
N TYR A 128 -9.61 1.17 3.64
CA TYR A 128 -8.18 1.53 3.75
C TYR A 128 -7.96 2.99 4.17
N ALA A 129 -8.68 3.45 5.18
CA ALA A 129 -8.66 4.83 5.65
C ALA A 129 -7.25 5.35 5.98
N ASN A 130 -6.41 4.52 6.59
CA ASN A 130 -5.03 4.84 6.95
C ASN A 130 -4.01 4.65 5.80
N GLN A 131 -4.45 4.20 4.62
CA GLN A 131 -3.61 3.96 3.45
C GLN A 131 -4.05 4.85 2.28
N LEU A 132 -4.31 6.12 2.59
CA LEU A 132 -4.59 7.15 1.61
C LEU A 132 -3.31 7.92 1.26
N ALA A 133 -3.23 8.42 0.03
CA ALA A 133 -2.16 9.30 -0.40
C ALA A 133 -2.69 10.38 -1.35
N GLU A 134 -2.11 11.57 -1.25
CA GLU A 134 -2.42 12.74 -2.07
C GLU A 134 -1.27 13.04 -3.03
N ARG A 135 -1.58 13.26 -4.30
CA ARG A 135 -0.61 13.60 -5.33
C ARG A 135 -0.03 14.99 -5.07
N MET A 136 1.26 15.14 -5.28
CA MET A 136 1.91 16.45 -5.23
C MET A 136 1.47 17.32 -6.41
N ILE A 137 1.43 18.64 -6.20
CA ILE A 137 0.90 19.60 -7.17
C ILE A 137 1.71 19.60 -8.47
N HIS A 138 3.03 19.47 -8.37
CA HIS A 138 3.96 19.69 -9.49
C HIS A 138 4.59 18.42 -10.06
N HIS A 139 4.28 17.23 -9.51
CA HIS A 139 4.81 15.97 -10.03
C HIS A 139 3.99 14.76 -9.56
N ASN A 140 4.15 13.62 -10.24
CA ASN A 140 3.50 12.34 -9.96
C ASN A 140 4.02 11.60 -8.70
N GLY A 141 4.58 12.34 -7.75
CA GLY A 141 4.87 11.83 -6.41
C GLY A 141 3.64 12.02 -5.52
N TYR A 142 3.56 11.23 -4.46
CA TYR A 142 2.44 11.25 -3.53
C TYR A 142 2.94 11.48 -2.10
N ARG A 143 2.16 12.17 -1.31
CA ARG A 143 2.33 12.28 0.13
C ARG A 143 1.30 11.37 0.81
N THR A 144 1.75 10.42 1.61
CA THR A 144 0.83 9.58 2.37
C THR A 144 0.06 10.42 3.40
N ILE A 145 -1.23 10.15 3.54
CA ILE A 145 -2.11 10.79 4.51
C ILE A 145 -2.16 9.90 5.76
N GLY A 146 -1.92 10.48 6.93
CA GLY A 146 -1.87 9.76 8.20
C GLY A 146 -0.84 10.34 9.16
N PHE A 147 -0.51 9.57 10.20
CA PHE A 147 0.31 10.06 11.33
C PHE A 147 1.76 10.41 10.97
N LYS A 148 2.35 9.70 10.01
CA LYS A 148 3.69 9.99 9.51
C LYS A 148 3.64 10.18 7.99
N PRO A 149 3.33 11.40 7.52
CA PRO A 149 3.34 11.71 6.11
C PRO A 149 4.75 11.52 5.55
N GLN A 150 4.87 10.76 4.46
CA GLN A 150 6.12 10.55 3.76
C GLN A 150 5.91 10.65 2.26
N LEU A 151 6.97 11.05 1.56
CA LEU A 151 6.98 11.14 0.11
C LEU A 151 7.18 9.74 -0.48
N VAL A 152 6.24 9.33 -1.32
CA VAL A 152 6.18 8.01 -1.94
C VAL A 152 5.90 8.13 -3.43
N GLN A 153 6.26 7.10 -4.18
CA GLN A 153 5.94 7.01 -5.61
C GLN A 153 5.07 5.78 -5.87
N VAL A 154 4.28 5.80 -6.94
CA VAL A 154 3.60 4.59 -7.41
C VAL A 154 4.65 3.61 -7.91
N HIS A 155 4.56 2.36 -7.49
CA HIS A 155 5.51 1.33 -7.91
C HIS A 155 5.42 1.09 -9.43
N PRO A 156 6.53 0.92 -10.17
CA PRO A 156 6.52 0.74 -11.63
C PRO A 156 5.74 -0.46 -12.16
N SER A 157 5.40 -1.42 -11.30
CA SER A 157 4.57 -2.58 -11.67
C SER A 157 3.08 -2.29 -11.72
N SER A 158 2.65 -1.15 -11.15
CA SER A 158 1.24 -0.74 -11.14
C SER A 158 0.75 -0.44 -12.55
N VAL A 159 -0.53 -0.65 -12.79
CA VAL A 159 -1.17 -0.28 -14.06
C VAL A 159 -1.72 1.14 -14.08
N MET A 160 -1.48 1.90 -13.00
CA MET A 160 -1.85 3.31 -12.96
C MET A 160 -1.12 4.07 -14.06
N LYS A 161 -1.88 4.66 -14.97
CA LYS A 161 -1.39 5.53 -16.05
C LYS A 161 -1.84 6.96 -15.77
N GLY A 162 -1.06 7.92 -16.27
CA GLY A 162 -1.49 9.31 -16.30
C GLY A 162 -2.66 9.50 -17.26
N ASP A 163 -3.38 10.60 -17.07
CA ASP A 163 -4.31 11.13 -18.08
C ASP A 163 -3.56 11.65 -19.32
N ASP A 164 -4.27 12.33 -20.22
CA ASP A 164 -3.70 12.88 -21.46
C ASP A 164 -2.54 13.87 -21.20
N ASP A 165 -2.55 14.53 -20.04
CA ASP A 165 -1.48 15.43 -19.56
C ASP A 165 -0.36 14.68 -18.81
N GLY A 166 -0.46 13.36 -18.69
CA GLY A 166 0.50 12.51 -17.99
C GLY A 166 0.36 12.56 -16.46
N MET A 167 -0.73 13.10 -15.92
CA MET A 167 -0.94 13.30 -14.49
C MET A 167 -1.69 12.11 -13.88
N LEU A 168 -1.17 11.54 -12.79
CA LEU A 168 -1.83 10.44 -12.07
C LEU A 168 -3.00 10.96 -11.21
N PRO A 169 -3.94 10.16 -10.69
CA PRO A 169 -5.07 10.69 -9.90
C PRO A 169 -4.68 11.53 -8.65
N ASN A 170 -5.48 12.54 -8.29
CA ASN A 170 -5.20 13.41 -7.13
C ASN A 170 -5.15 12.64 -5.80
N TYR A 171 -6.05 11.68 -5.62
CA TYR A 171 -6.12 10.85 -4.42
C TYR A 171 -6.10 9.39 -4.80
N VAL A 172 -5.34 8.62 -4.03
CA VAL A 172 -5.24 7.17 -4.20
C VAL A 172 -5.32 6.45 -2.86
N VAL A 173 -5.87 5.25 -2.89
CA VAL A 173 -5.66 4.21 -1.87
C VAL A 173 -4.51 3.32 -2.34
N TYR A 174 -3.66 2.89 -1.43
CA TYR A 174 -2.67 1.84 -1.66
C TYR A 174 -2.91 0.67 -0.70
N HIS A 175 -2.45 -0.53 -1.05
CA HIS A 175 -2.54 -1.70 -0.16
C HIS A 175 -1.26 -1.90 0.66
N GLU A 176 -0.13 -1.70 0.00
CA GLU A 176 1.19 -1.99 0.55
C GLU A 176 2.12 -0.80 0.35
N LEU A 177 2.92 -0.53 1.36
CA LEU A 177 4.00 0.45 1.30
C LEU A 177 5.34 -0.27 1.44
N ILE A 178 6.15 -0.20 0.39
CA ILE A 178 7.50 -0.75 0.37
C ILE A 178 8.46 0.34 0.82
N SER A 179 8.99 0.19 2.04
CA SER A 179 10.02 1.08 2.56
C SER A 179 11.37 0.71 1.95
N THR A 180 11.87 1.56 1.06
CA THR A 180 13.26 1.51 0.56
C THR A 180 13.87 2.92 0.66
N THR A 181 15.05 3.14 0.07
CA THR A 181 15.62 4.49 -0.09
C THR A 181 14.69 5.44 -0.85
N ARG A 182 13.83 4.90 -1.74
CA ARG A 182 12.72 5.59 -2.38
C ARG A 182 11.43 4.82 -2.12
N PRO A 183 10.63 5.18 -1.12
CA PRO A 183 9.42 4.45 -0.77
C PRO A 183 8.43 4.34 -1.93
N TYR A 184 7.87 3.14 -2.13
CA TYR A 184 6.89 2.86 -3.19
C TYR A 184 5.57 2.34 -2.65
N MET A 185 4.47 2.76 -3.26
CA MET A 185 3.13 2.21 -3.03
C MET A 185 2.82 1.09 -4.04
N ARG A 186 2.29 -0.03 -3.56
CA ARG A 186 1.79 -1.13 -4.38
C ARG A 186 0.28 -1.31 -4.23
N ASN A 187 -0.30 -1.83 -5.31
CA ASN A 187 -1.73 -2.04 -5.51
C ASN A 187 -2.49 -0.74 -5.27
N VAL A 188 -2.31 0.19 -6.19
CA VAL A 188 -2.83 1.55 -6.07
C VAL A 188 -4.18 1.63 -6.77
N CYS A 189 -5.14 2.32 -6.17
CA CYS A 189 -6.46 2.56 -6.74
C CYS A 189 -6.82 4.04 -6.62
N ALA A 190 -7.28 4.64 -7.71
CA ALA A 190 -7.76 6.01 -7.74
C ALA A 190 -8.98 6.15 -6.82
N VAL A 191 -9.10 7.26 -6.09
CA VAL A 191 -10.30 7.59 -5.29
C VAL A 191 -10.67 9.06 -5.49
N GLU A 192 -11.93 9.40 -5.21
CA GLU A 192 -12.45 10.76 -5.40
C GLU A 192 -12.46 11.54 -4.07
N MET A 193 -12.15 12.83 -4.13
CA MET A 193 -12.10 13.71 -2.96
C MET A 193 -13.37 13.69 -2.08
N PRO A 194 -14.61 13.65 -2.62
CA PRO A 194 -15.81 13.58 -1.80
C PRO A 194 -15.89 12.34 -0.89
N TRP A 195 -15.17 11.26 -1.20
CA TRP A 195 -15.13 10.06 -0.37
C TRP A 195 -13.99 10.09 0.65
N VAL A 196 -12.94 10.85 0.33
CA VAL A 196 -11.76 11.02 1.17
C VAL A 196 -12.05 11.95 2.34
N ILE A 197 -12.70 13.10 2.11
CA ILE A 197 -12.98 14.11 3.17
C ILE A 197 -13.62 13.48 4.42
N PRO A 198 -14.71 12.69 4.34
CA PRO A 198 -15.34 12.11 5.52
C PRO A 198 -14.46 11.06 6.22
N VAL A 199 -13.49 10.47 5.52
CA VAL A 199 -12.50 9.56 6.10
C VAL A 199 -11.47 10.36 6.88
N LEU A 200 -10.95 11.46 6.32
CA LEU A 200 -9.98 12.32 6.97
C LEU A 200 -10.52 12.95 8.25
N GLU A 201 -11.74 13.49 8.21
CA GLU A 201 -12.41 14.04 9.40
C GLU A 201 -12.58 13.02 10.52
N ARG A 202 -12.75 11.74 10.18
CA ARG A 202 -12.81 10.66 11.17
C ARG A 202 -11.43 10.35 11.74
N LEU A 203 -10.39 10.36 10.92
CA LEU A 203 -9.02 10.10 11.35
C LEU A 203 -8.45 11.21 12.24
N GLU A 204 -8.75 12.47 11.95
CA GLU A 204 -8.33 13.62 12.78
C GLU A 204 -8.91 13.55 14.20
N LYS A 205 -10.12 13.02 14.34
CA LYS A 205 -10.77 12.81 15.64
C LYS A 205 -10.18 11.65 16.45
N LEU A 206 -9.34 10.80 15.86
CA LEU A 206 -8.76 9.65 16.55
C LEU A 206 -7.59 10.06 17.44
N ASN A 207 -7.68 9.71 18.71
CA ASN A 207 -6.58 9.89 19.65
C ASN A 207 -5.65 8.66 19.64
N VAL A 208 -4.57 8.73 18.86
CA VAL A 208 -3.56 7.67 18.77
C VAL A 208 -2.93 7.34 20.11
N LYS A 209 -2.78 8.32 21.01
CA LYS A 209 -2.18 8.09 22.32
C LYS A 209 -3.02 7.09 23.14
N LYS A 210 -4.34 7.20 23.06
CA LYS A 210 -5.27 6.23 23.68
C LYS A 210 -5.23 4.88 22.97
N LEU A 211 -5.17 4.87 21.64
CA LEU A 211 -5.19 3.63 20.85
C LEU A 211 -3.89 2.82 20.95
N SER A 212 -2.76 3.49 21.16
CA SER A 212 -1.43 2.86 21.24
C SER A 212 -1.03 2.45 22.65
N GLY A 213 -1.88 2.66 23.65
CA GLY A 213 -1.56 2.39 25.05
C GLY A 213 -0.35 3.18 25.58
N GLY A 214 0.03 4.29 24.94
CA GLY A 214 1.16 5.14 25.35
C GLY A 214 2.55 4.73 24.81
N ILE A 215 2.67 3.67 24.00
CA ILE A 215 3.96 3.13 23.55
C ILE A 215 4.73 4.11 22.61
N PHE A 216 4.02 4.86 21.75
CA PHE A 216 4.70 5.78 20.81
C PHE A 216 5.38 6.96 21.50
N HIS A 217 4.84 7.45 22.62
CA HIS A 217 5.43 8.57 23.36
C HIS A 217 6.78 8.19 23.97
N GLN A 218 6.90 6.98 24.53
CA GLN A 218 8.16 6.50 25.10
C GLN A 218 9.26 6.41 24.03
N ASN A 219 8.91 6.01 22.80
CA ASN A 219 9.87 5.92 21.71
C ASN A 219 10.23 7.30 21.14
N GLU A 220 9.27 8.21 20.98
CA GLU A 220 9.55 9.59 20.54
C GLU A 220 10.39 10.35 21.57
N GLU A 221 10.08 10.24 22.85
CA GLU A 221 10.85 10.82 23.96
C GLU A 221 12.27 10.25 24.00
N ARG A 222 12.43 8.92 23.87
CA ARG A 222 13.75 8.29 23.77
C ARG A 222 14.54 8.76 22.55
N ILE A 223 13.90 8.92 21.39
CA ILE A 223 14.57 9.40 20.17
C ILE A 223 14.98 10.86 20.32
N GLN A 224 14.14 11.70 20.91
CA GLN A 224 14.48 13.11 21.20
C GLN A 224 15.60 13.22 22.24
N GLU A 225 15.59 12.37 23.26
CA GLU A 225 16.66 12.29 24.26
C GLU A 225 17.98 11.84 23.62
N ILE A 226 17.95 10.85 22.73
CA ILE A 226 19.14 10.42 21.98
C ILE A 226 19.68 11.55 21.10
N ASN A 227 18.81 12.23 20.33
CA ASN A 227 19.24 13.31 19.44
C ASN A 227 19.81 14.50 20.22
N SER A 228 19.17 14.92 21.31
CA SER A 228 19.69 16.01 22.15
C SER A 228 21.01 15.64 22.84
N ASN A 229 21.22 14.37 23.18
CA ASN A 229 22.49 13.88 23.71
C ASN A 229 23.60 13.81 22.63
N LEU A 230 23.26 13.56 21.37
CA LEU A 230 24.19 13.62 20.25
C LEU A 230 24.63 15.06 19.98
N GLU A 231 23.69 16.01 19.91
CA GLU A 231 23.99 17.44 19.73
C GLU A 231 24.89 18.00 20.84
N LYS A 232 24.64 17.60 22.10
CA LYS A 232 25.51 17.97 23.24
C LYS A 232 26.92 17.39 23.13
N LYS A 233 27.07 16.16 22.60
CA LYS A 233 28.38 15.55 22.37
C LYS A 233 29.14 16.22 21.24
N ASP A 234 28.45 16.62 20.18
CA ASP A 234 29.05 17.33 19.05
C ASP A 234 29.45 18.77 19.41
N ALA A 235 28.65 19.45 20.23
CA ALA A 235 28.99 20.75 20.80
C ALA A 235 30.23 20.67 21.72
N ALA A 236 30.29 19.67 22.60
CA ALA A 236 31.46 19.43 23.46
C ALA A 236 32.72 19.06 22.66
N ALA A 237 32.59 18.47 21.47
CA ALA A 237 33.71 18.20 20.57
C ALA A 237 34.21 19.47 19.85
N HIS A 238 33.35 20.47 19.65
CA HIS A 238 33.69 21.77 19.05
C HIS A 238 34.32 22.77 20.04
N GLU A 239 34.16 22.57 21.35
CA GLU A 239 34.83 23.39 22.39
C GLU A 239 36.27 22.96 22.69
N VAL A 240 36.76 21.86 22.11
CA VAL A 240 38.15 21.40 22.29
C VAL A 240 39.07 22.32 21.48
N SER A 241 40.01 23.00 22.16
CA SER A 241 40.99 23.89 21.54
C SER A 241 41.75 23.18 20.40
N PRO A 242 42.02 23.85 19.26
CA PRO A 242 42.80 23.29 18.15
C PRO A 242 44.16 22.70 18.57
N GLU A 243 44.78 23.27 19.60
CA GLU A 243 46.06 22.79 20.16
C GLU A 243 45.91 21.45 20.88
N GLU A 244 44.81 21.27 21.61
CA GLU A 244 44.53 20.06 22.36
C GLU A 244 44.12 18.91 21.43
N LEU A 245 43.43 19.22 20.33
CA LEU A 245 43.14 18.27 19.26
C LEU A 245 44.42 17.81 18.55
N GLY A 246 45.34 18.73 18.26
CA GLY A 246 46.65 18.43 17.66
C GLY A 246 47.48 17.48 18.53
N SER A 247 47.57 17.78 19.83
CA SER A 247 48.28 16.94 20.82
C SER A 247 47.70 15.52 20.90
N ARG A 248 46.36 15.38 20.84
CA ARG A 248 45.70 14.07 20.84
C ARG A 248 45.98 13.25 19.59
N ILE A 249 46.03 13.89 18.42
CA ILE A 249 46.37 13.24 17.14
C ILE A 249 47.82 12.75 17.17
N GLU A 250 48.73 13.56 17.69
CA GLU A 250 50.16 13.23 17.76
C GLU A 250 50.43 12.10 18.76
N ALA A 251 49.79 12.13 19.93
CA ALA A 251 49.85 11.03 20.90
C ALA A 251 49.29 9.72 20.32
N ALA A 252 48.21 9.78 19.52
CA ALA A 252 47.66 8.60 18.85
C ALA A 252 48.62 8.04 17.78
N ARG A 253 49.28 8.91 17.00
CA ARG A 253 50.30 8.52 16.02
C ARG A 253 51.51 7.88 16.68
N ALA A 254 52.01 8.44 17.78
CA ALA A 254 53.12 7.89 18.54
C ALA A 254 52.81 6.47 19.07
N ARG A 255 51.60 6.26 19.62
CA ARG A 255 51.15 4.94 20.09
C ARG A 255 51.03 3.92 18.96
N PHE A 256 50.58 4.35 17.78
CA PHE A 256 50.49 3.49 16.60
C PHE A 256 51.87 3.09 16.09
N LEU A 257 52.80 4.04 15.99
CA LEU A 257 54.18 3.79 15.57
C LEU A 257 54.92 2.88 16.56
N ALA A 258 54.72 3.07 17.86
CA ALA A 258 55.29 2.19 18.89
C ALA A 258 54.77 0.73 18.77
N ARG A 259 53.48 0.54 18.46
CA ARG A 259 52.93 -0.80 18.15
C ARG A 259 53.50 -1.40 16.88
N LYS A 260 53.74 -0.58 15.85
CA LYS A 260 54.32 -1.04 14.59
C LYS A 260 55.80 -1.39 14.71
N ALA A 261 56.55 -0.74 15.60
CA ALA A 261 57.96 -1.02 15.86
C ALA A 261 58.21 -2.30 16.70
N GLN A 262 57.16 -2.86 17.32
CA GLN A 262 57.22 -4.13 18.07
C GLN A 262 56.78 -5.35 17.24
N LYS A 263 56.49 -5.17 15.95
CA LYS A 263 56.24 -6.24 14.97
C LYS A 263 57.39 -6.27 13.97
#